data_AF-A0A0E2ZI76-F1
#
_entry.id   AF-A0A0E2ZI76-F1
#
_cell.length_a   1.000
_cell.length_b   1.000
_cell.length_c   1.000
_cell.angle_alpha   90.00
_cell.angle_beta   90.00
_cell.angle_gamma   90.00
#
_symmetry.space_group_name_H-M   'P 1'
#
loop_
_entity.id
_entity.type
_entity.pdbx_description
1 polymer ?
#
loop_
_entity_poly.entity_id
_entity_poly.type
_entity_poly.pdbx_seq_one_letter_code
_entity_poly.pdbx_strand_id
1 'polypeptide(L)'
;VKNISKDGNTITREVTIAFKDSKCMQTVTMYPKEKIQIQFTKGVIEGTKTLSLSEQDNKTRLDVLWDMKLTGMMGMFTGMIKKHIQSGTEQALESIKQ
;
A
#
# COMPACT_ATOMS: atom_id res chain seq x y z
N VAL A 1 -12.16 -4.58 -1.16
CA VAL A 1 -11.47 -4.58 0.15
C VAL A 1 -12.44 -5.05 1.21
N LYS A 2 -12.04 -5.93 2.13
CA LYS A 2 -12.84 -6.41 3.26
C LYS A 2 -12.06 -6.22 4.55
N ASN A 3 -12.56 -5.38 5.46
CA ASN A 3 -11.98 -5.24 6.80
C ASN A 3 -12.39 -6.46 7.66
N ILE A 4 -11.42 -7.05 8.36
CA ILE A 4 -11.61 -8.28 9.15
C ILE A 4 -11.67 -7.94 10.64
N SER A 5 -10.74 -7.12 11.11
CA SER A 5 -10.71 -6.67 12.49
C SER A 5 -10.07 -5.28 12.60
N LYS A 6 -10.35 -4.61 13.71
CA LYS A 6 -9.74 -3.34 14.10
C LYS A 6 -9.37 -3.41 15.57
N ASP A 7 -8.16 -3.02 15.88
CA ASP A 7 -7.66 -2.85 17.24
C ASP A 7 -6.92 -1.52 17.32
N GLY A 8 -7.51 -0.56 18.04
CA GLY A 8 -7.00 0.81 18.10
C GLY A 8 -6.76 1.43 16.72
N ASN A 9 -5.48 1.75 16.44
CA ASN A 9 -5.00 2.33 15.18
C ASN A 9 -4.60 1.28 14.13
N THR A 10 -4.80 -0.01 14.42
CA THR A 10 -4.43 -1.13 13.55
C THR A 10 -5.68 -1.80 12.95
N ILE A 11 -5.65 -2.09 11.65
CA ILE A 11 -6.73 -2.76 10.92
C ILE A 11 -6.15 -3.97 10.19
N THR A 12 -6.74 -5.14 10.40
CA THR A 12 -6.48 -6.31 9.54
C THR A 12 -7.52 -6.36 8.44
N ARG A 13 -7.10 -6.48 7.18
CA ARG A 13 -8.01 -6.51 6.03
C ARG A 13 -7.55 -7.49 4.96
N GLU A 14 -8.51 -8.02 4.20
CA GLU A 14 -8.29 -8.73 2.95
C GLU A 14 -8.48 -7.75 1.78
N VAL A 15 -7.54 -7.78 0.85
CA VAL A 15 -7.63 -7.05 -0.42
C VAL A 15 -7.56 -8.02 -1.58
N THR A 16 -8.42 -7.82 -2.57
CA THR A 16 -8.32 -8.48 -3.87
C THR A 16 -7.58 -7.55 -4.79
N ILE A 17 -6.50 -8.03 -5.41
CA ILE A 17 -5.73 -7.28 -6.39
C ILE A 17 -6.06 -7.76 -7.80
N ALA A 18 -6.08 -6.86 -8.77
CA ALA A 18 -6.42 -7.19 -10.16
C ALA A 18 -5.47 -8.22 -10.78
N PHE A 19 -4.24 -8.32 -10.29
CA PHE A 19 -3.28 -9.34 -10.73
C PHE A 19 -3.77 -10.74 -10.35
N LYS A 20 -4.32 -11.46 -11.34
CA LYS A 20 -4.91 -12.80 -11.20
C LYS A 20 -6.02 -12.90 -10.14
N ASP A 21 -6.72 -11.80 -9.86
CA ASP A 21 -7.75 -11.73 -8.82
C ASP A 21 -7.24 -12.23 -7.44
N SER A 22 -5.96 -11.99 -7.17
CA SER A 22 -5.30 -12.58 -6.01
C SER A 22 -5.76 -11.92 -4.71
N LYS A 23 -6.00 -12.74 -3.68
CA LYS A 23 -6.28 -12.25 -2.33
C LYS A 23 -5.00 -12.07 -1.54
N CYS A 24 -4.86 -10.92 -0.89
CA CYS A 24 -3.77 -10.61 0.03
C CYS A 24 -4.31 -10.16 1.38
N MET A 25 -3.64 -10.57 2.45
CA MET A 25 -3.90 -10.08 3.80
C MET A 25 -2.97 -8.91 4.10
N GLN A 26 -3.53 -7.89 4.72
CA GLN A 26 -2.81 -6.68 5.09
C GLN A 26 -3.07 -6.32 6.55
N THR A 27 -2.01 -5.85 7.21
CA THR A 27 -2.11 -5.10 8.46
C THR A 27 -1.85 -3.64 8.16
N VAL A 28 -2.80 -2.77 8.48
CA VAL A 28 -2.71 -1.31 8.31
C VAL A 28 -2.55 -0.68 9.68
N THR A 29 -1.47 0.07 9.89
CA THR A 29 -1.20 0.81 11.12
C THR A 29 -1.21 2.30 10.83
N MET A 30 -2.05 3.04 11.55
CA MET A 30 -2.18 4.50 11.39
C MET A 30 -1.43 5.23 12.50
N TYR A 31 -0.58 6.17 12.11
CA TYR A 31 0.10 7.11 13.00
C TYR A 31 -0.48 8.49 12.69
N PRO A 32 -1.44 8.98 13.50
CA PRO A 32 -2.19 10.20 13.19
C PRO A 32 -1.27 11.37 12.87
N LYS A 33 -1.56 12.08 11.77
CA LYS A 33 -0.80 13.23 11.26
C LYS A 33 0.66 12.95 10.84
N GLU A 34 1.11 11.71 10.87
CA GLU A 34 2.48 11.34 10.52
C GLU A 34 2.52 10.39 9.32
N LYS A 35 1.98 9.17 9.46
CA LYS A 35 2.09 8.14 8.43
C LYS A 35 1.04 7.05 8.52
N ILE A 36 0.86 6.32 7.42
CA ILE A 36 0.11 5.06 7.37
C ILE A 36 1.06 3.99 6.85
N GLN A 37 1.22 2.91 7.61
CA GLN A 37 2.02 1.76 7.21
C GLN A 37 1.09 0.58 6.90
N ILE A 38 1.29 -0.05 5.74
CA ILE A 38 0.54 -1.22 5.31
C ILE A 38 1.55 -2.32 5.06
N GLN A 39 1.43 -3.42 5.80
CA GLN A 39 2.25 -4.62 5.61
C GLN A 39 1.41 -5.71 4.96
N PHE A 40 1.92 -6.31 3.89
CA PHE A 40 1.35 -7.52 3.31
C PHE A 40 1.82 -8.72 4.12
N THR A 41 0.88 -9.39 4.78
CA THR A 41 1.19 -10.49 5.72
C THR A 41 0.96 -11.87 5.11
N LYS A 42 0.09 -11.96 4.09
CA LYS A 42 -0.16 -13.18 3.31
C LYS A 42 -0.55 -12.82 1.88
N GLY A 43 -0.28 -13.71 0.93
CA GLY A 43 -0.68 -13.58 -0.47
C GLY A 43 0.50 -13.54 -1.42
N VAL A 44 0.25 -13.04 -2.63
CA VAL A 44 1.22 -13.05 -3.74
C VAL A 44 2.22 -11.89 -3.69
N ILE A 45 1.97 -10.90 -2.82
CA ILE A 45 2.85 -9.77 -2.56
C ILE A 45 3.48 -9.94 -1.17
N GLU A 46 4.79 -9.78 -1.09
CA GLU A 46 5.54 -9.63 0.14
C GLU A 46 6.14 -8.24 0.15
N GLY A 47 5.88 -7.46 1.20
CA GLY A 47 6.40 -6.10 1.31
C GLY A 47 5.52 -5.15 2.11
N THR A 48 5.84 -3.87 1.99
CA THR A 48 5.18 -2.77 2.68
C THR A 48 4.82 -1.64 1.72
N LYS A 49 3.77 -0.90 2.09
CA LYS A 49 3.44 0.43 1.55
C LYS A 49 3.44 1.40 2.72
N THR A 50 4.22 2.46 2.63
CA THR A 50 4.23 3.53 3.62
C THR A 50 3.79 4.82 2.96
N LEU A 51 2.82 5.50 3.57
CA LEU A 51 2.40 6.85 3.21
C LEU A 51 2.87 7.77 4.33
N SER A 52 3.59 8.85 4.02
CA SER A 52 4.15 9.75 5.02
C SER A 52 3.83 11.20 4.71
N LEU A 53 3.48 11.96 5.74
CA LEU A 53 3.20 13.38 5.67
C LEU A 53 4.42 14.17 6.16
N SER A 54 4.74 15.25 5.46
CA SER A 54 5.68 16.26 5.92
C SER A 54 5.17 17.66 5.60
N GLU A 55 5.52 18.63 6.44
CA GLU A 55 5.22 20.04 6.18
C GLU A 55 6.33 20.67 5.32
N GLN A 56 5.94 21.44 4.31
CA GLN A 56 6.85 22.18 3.44
C GLN A 56 6.23 23.53 3.09
N ASP A 57 6.74 24.62 3.66
CA ASP A 57 6.37 26.01 3.32
C ASP A 57 4.85 26.25 3.24
N ASN A 58 4.13 25.99 4.35
CA ASN A 58 2.66 26.06 4.45
C ASN A 58 1.91 25.11 3.50
N LYS A 59 2.57 24.10 2.96
CA LYS A 59 1.97 22.99 2.21
C LYS A 59 2.22 21.67 2.94
N THR A 60 1.37 20.70 2.65
CA THR A 60 1.60 19.31 3.08
C THR A 60 2.11 18.51 1.90
N ARG A 61 3.25 17.84 2.08
CA ARG A 61 3.78 16.85 1.16
C ARG A 61 3.36 15.46 1.63
N LEU A 62 2.79 14.68 0.72
CA LEU A 62 2.44 13.28 0.92
C LEU A 62 3.35 12.41 0.05
N ASP A 63 4.23 11.64 0.68
CA ASP A 63 5.10 10.68 0.00
C ASP A 63 4.52 9.26 0.13
N VAL A 64 4.69 8.46 -0.92
CA VAL A 64 4.31 7.04 -0.91
C VAL A 64 5.51 6.18 -1.31
N LEU A 65 5.95 5.34 -0.39
CA LEU A 65 7.02 4.37 -0.60
C LEU A 65 6.42 2.97 -0.70
N TRP A 66 6.78 2.27 -1.77
CA TRP A 66 6.53 0.84 -1.94
C TRP A 66 7.84 0.08 -1.87
N ASP A 67 7.97 -0.80 -0.87
CA ASP A 67 9.04 -1.79 -0.82
C ASP A 67 8.41 -3.17 -0.91
N MET A 68 8.47 -3.77 -2.09
CA MET A 68 7.77 -5.02 -2.35
C MET A 68 8.38 -5.87 -3.45
N LYS A 69 8.01 -7.14 -3.42
CA LYS A 69 8.22 -8.12 -4.48
C LYS A 69 7.02 -9.08 -4.56
N LEU A 70 6.91 -9.78 -5.68
CA LEU A 70 6.04 -10.94 -5.77
C LEU A 70 6.73 -12.18 -5.18
N THR A 71 5.93 -13.08 -4.62
CA THR A 71 6.43 -14.30 -3.98
C THR A 71 6.46 -15.51 -4.93
N GLY A 72 7.31 -16.49 -4.62
CA GLY A 72 7.43 -17.74 -5.37
C GLY A 72 7.83 -17.54 -6.85
N MET A 73 7.30 -18.41 -7.72
CA MET A 73 7.55 -18.34 -9.18
C MET A 73 7.08 -17.02 -9.83
N MET A 74 6.20 -16.26 -9.16
CA MET A 74 5.75 -14.96 -9.65
C MET A 74 6.80 -13.87 -9.46
N GLY A 75 7.84 -14.08 -8.64
CA GLY A 75 8.91 -13.11 -8.39
C GLY A 75 9.54 -12.55 -9.67
N MET A 76 9.62 -13.34 -10.74
CA MET A 76 10.13 -12.94 -12.07
C MET A 76 9.36 -11.76 -12.69
N PHE A 77 8.10 -11.55 -12.31
CA PHE A 77 7.24 -10.48 -12.83
C PHE A 77 7.22 -9.22 -11.96
N THR A 78 8.00 -9.17 -10.88
CA THR A 78 8.02 -8.06 -9.92
C THR A 78 8.24 -6.71 -10.61
N GLY A 79 9.19 -6.62 -11.55
CA GLY A 79 9.50 -5.38 -12.26
C GLY A 79 8.33 -4.84 -13.10
N MET A 80 7.57 -5.74 -13.75
CA MET A 80 6.39 -5.37 -14.54
C MET A 80 5.28 -4.81 -13.64
N ILE A 81 5.01 -5.46 -12.51
CA ILE A 81 3.95 -5.03 -11.58
C ILE A 81 4.30 -3.72 -10.89
N LYS A 82 5.58 -3.49 -10.54
CA LYS A 82 6.02 -2.22 -9.92
C LYS A 82 5.60 -1.00 -10.74
N LYS A 83 5.75 -1.04 -12.08
CA LYS A 83 5.32 0.05 -12.97
C LYS A 83 3.81 0.31 -12.92
N HIS A 84 3.01 -0.75 -12.91
CA HIS A 84 1.55 -0.62 -12.82
C HIS A 84 1.10 -0.06 -11.46
N ILE A 85 1.71 -0.55 -10.38
CA ILE A 85 1.46 -0.05 -9.01
C ILE A 85 1.86 1.42 -8.88
N GLN A 86 3.00 1.81 -9.46
CA GLN A 86 3.45 3.19 -9.47
C GLN A 86 2.42 4.09 -10.17
N SER A 87 2.03 3.77 -11.40
CA SER A 87 1.05 4.56 -12.15
C SER A 87 -0.30 4.68 -11.43
N GLY A 88 -0.82 3.58 -10.86
CA GLY A 88 -2.04 3.62 -10.07
C GLY A 88 -1.89 4.43 -8.77
N THR A 89 -0.69 4.47 -8.18
CA THR A 89 -0.41 5.28 -6.99
C THR A 89 -0.35 6.76 -7.33
N GLU A 90 0.31 7.13 -8.43
CA GLU A 90 0.39 8.51 -8.92
C GLU A 90 -1.02 9.07 -9.24
N GLN A 91 -1.85 8.30 -9.93
CA GLN A 91 -3.25 8.67 -10.20
C GLN A 91 -4.06 8.90 -8.92
N ALA A 92 -3.86 8.05 -7.90
CA ALA A 92 -4.52 8.20 -6.61
C ALA A 92 -4.03 9.46 -5.86
N LEU A 93 -2.73 9.77 -5.93
CA LEU A 93 -2.17 10.99 -5.32
C LEU A 93 -2.70 12.26 -5.96
N GLU A 94 -2.80 12.30 -7.29
CA GLU A 94 -3.42 13.44 -7.99
C GLU A 94 -4.89 13.60 -7.59
N SER A 95 -5.62 12.49 -7.42
CA SER A 95 -7.02 12.52 -6.98
C SER A 95 -7.20 13.00 -5.52
N ILE A 96 -6.24 12.72 -4.64
CA ILE A 96 -6.25 13.17 -3.22
C ILE A 96 -5.93 14.66 -3.11
N LYS A 97 -5.15 15.19 -4.05
CA LYS A 97 -4.72 16.58 -4.08
C LYS A 97 -5.84 17.54 -4.53
N GLN A 98 -6.81 17.05 -5.31
CA GLN A 98 -8.00 17.80 -5.74
C GLN A 98 -8.98 18.02 -4.58
#